data_AF-A0A6B2SPG1-F1
#
_entry.id   AF-A0A6B2SPG1-F1
#
_cell.length_a   1.000
_cell.length_b   1.000
_cell.length_c   1.000
_cell.angle_alpha   90.00
_cell.angle_beta   90.00
_cell.angle_gamma   90.00
#
_symmetry.space_group_name_H-M   'P 1'
#
loop_
_entity.id
_entity.type
_entity.pdbx_description
1 polymer ?
#
loop_
_entity_poly.entity_id
_entity_poly.type
_entity_poly.pdbx_seq_one_letter_code
_entity_poly.pdbx_strand_id
1 'polypeptide(L)'
;MVTSQHEASHRIFQDRPELLTPVFRLLGVALPENPTVEVITPDVTETRPIERRVDTLLRVSAPNGRAFLLFVEAQQRKDREKAVSWGSE
;
A
#
# COMPACT_ATOMS: atom_id res chain seq x y z
N MET A 1 -18.55 4.23 -7.52
CA MET A 1 -18.27 3.36 -8.68
C MET A 1 -16.78 3.38 -8.90
N VAL A 2 -16.14 2.21 -8.84
CA VAL A 2 -14.73 2.05 -9.18
C VAL A 2 -14.53 2.51 -10.63
N THR A 3 -13.54 3.36 -10.89
CA THR A 3 -13.24 3.80 -12.26
C THR A 3 -11.92 3.22 -12.72
N SER A 4 -11.73 3.13 -14.04
CA SER A 4 -10.48 2.62 -14.64
C SER A 4 -9.23 3.32 -14.13
N GLN A 5 -9.34 4.59 -13.71
CA GLN A 5 -8.22 5.34 -13.14
C GLN A 5 -7.86 4.90 -11.72
N HIS A 6 -8.85 4.50 -10.91
CA HIS A 6 -8.61 3.91 -9.60
C HIS A 6 -7.91 2.55 -9.76
N GLU A 7 -8.45 1.68 -10.61
CA GLU A 7 -7.85 0.37 -10.92
C GLU A 7 -6.41 0.49 -11.47
N ALA A 8 -6.17 1.43 -12.38
CA ALA A 8 -4.83 1.67 -12.92
C ALA A 8 -3.83 2.13 -11.84
N SER A 9 -4.30 2.92 -10.88
CA SER A 9 -3.47 3.40 -9.77
C SER A 9 -3.11 2.28 -8.80
N HIS A 10 -3.94 1.26 -8.63
CA HIS A 10 -3.58 0.07 -7.85
C HIS A 10 -2.61 -0.81 -8.59
N ARG A 11 -2.94 -1.13 -9.84
CA ARG A 11 -2.15 -2.05 -10.65
C ARG A 11 -0.72 -1.54 -10.88
N ILE A 12 -0.51 -0.23 -11.01
CA ILE A 12 0.84 0.32 -11.20
C ILE A 12 1.76 0.07 -10.00
N PHE A 13 1.25 0.09 -8.76
CA PHE A 13 2.06 -0.24 -7.59
C PHE A 13 2.24 -1.73 -7.38
N GLN A 14 1.35 -2.56 -7.96
CA GLN A 14 1.53 -3.99 -8.01
C GLN A 14 2.61 -4.40 -9.03
N ASP A 15 2.56 -3.79 -10.22
CA ASP A 15 3.48 -4.09 -11.32
C ASP A 15 4.85 -3.44 -11.13
N ARG A 16 4.89 -2.24 -10.54
CA ARG A 16 6.07 -1.39 -10.38
C ARG A 16 6.19 -0.81 -8.97
N PRO A 17 6.38 -1.66 -7.95
CA PRO A 17 6.44 -1.20 -6.56
C PRO A 17 7.59 -0.22 -6.28
N GLU A 18 8.64 -0.18 -7.11
CA GLU A 18 9.76 0.75 -7.02
C GLU A 18 9.34 2.23 -7.11
N LEU A 19 8.18 2.51 -7.71
CA LEU A 19 7.59 3.86 -7.81
C LEU A 19 7.24 4.47 -6.46
N LEU A 20 7.21 3.69 -5.38
CA LEU A 20 6.99 4.20 -4.04
C LEU A 20 8.25 4.81 -3.41
N THR A 21 9.44 4.48 -3.92
CA THR A 21 10.71 4.98 -3.36
C THR A 21 10.75 6.53 -3.25
N PRO A 22 10.37 7.30 -4.29
CA PRO A 22 10.28 8.76 -4.19
C PRO A 22 9.20 9.24 -3.21
N VAL A 23 8.10 8.49 -3.06
CA VAL A 23 7.01 8.83 -2.13
C VAL A 23 7.50 8.77 -0.69
N PHE A 24 8.19 7.69 -0.30
CA PHE A 24 8.76 7.57 1.03
C PHE A 24 9.76 8.67 1.35
N ARG A 25 10.60 9.04 0.37
CA ARG A 25 11.52 10.18 0.49
C ARG A 25 10.78 11.49 0.75
N LEU A 26 9.68 11.73 0.03
CA LEU A 26 8.87 12.94 0.19
C LEU A 26 8.15 12.98 1.54
N LEU A 27 7.74 11.83 2.07
CA LEU A 27 7.10 11.72 3.39
C LEU A 27 8.10 11.74 4.55
N GLY A 28 9.41 11.80 4.29
CA GLY A 28 10.44 11.76 5.33
C GLY A 28 10.52 10.41 6.07
N VAL A 29 9.95 9.36 5.49
CA VAL A 29 9.97 8.01 6.06
C VAL A 29 11.24 7.31 5.60
N ALA A 30 12.06 6.88 6.56
CA ALA A 30 13.30 6.17 6.28
C ALA A 30 12.99 4.81 5.63
N LEU A 31 13.30 4.67 4.35
CA LEU A 31 13.34 3.37 3.71
C LEU A 31 14.64 2.64 4.07
N PRO A 32 14.60 1.30 4.17
CA PRO A 32 15.81 0.50 4.18
C PRO A 32 16.66 0.77 2.94
N GLU A 33 17.99 0.61 3.05
CA GLU A 33 18.85 0.53 1.87
C GLU A 33 18.51 -0.74 1.07
N ASN A 34 18.25 -0.58 -0.23
CA ASN A 34 17.86 -1.66 -1.15
C ASN A 34 16.66 -2.49 -0.65
N PRO A 35 15.47 -1.88 -0.49
CA PRO A 35 14.30 -2.58 0.00
C PRO A 35 13.75 -3.54 -1.06
N THR A 36 13.34 -4.72 -0.64
CA THR A 36 12.49 -5.61 -1.46
C THR A 36 11.03 -5.24 -1.19
N VAL A 37 10.24 -5.05 -2.24
CA VAL A 37 8.81 -4.73 -2.13
C VAL A 37 8.01 -5.84 -2.79
N GLU A 38 7.08 -6.42 -2.03
CA GLU A 38 6.22 -7.51 -2.44
C GLU A 38 4.76 -7.09 -2.32
N VAL A 39 3.94 -7.43 -3.31
CA VAL A 39 2.49 -7.25 -3.25
C VAL A 39 1.90 -8.39 -2.43
N ILE A 40 1.16 -8.05 -1.38
CA ILE A 40 0.37 -9.01 -0.62
C ILE A 40 -1.05 -8.94 -1.18
N THR A 41 -1.37 -9.82 -2.12
CA THR A 41 -2.72 -9.93 -2.67
C THR A 41 -3.64 -10.55 -1.62
N PRO A 42 -4.80 -9.95 -1.30
CA PRO A 42 -5.77 -10.53 -0.36
C PRO A 42 -6.57 -11.71 -0.96
N ASP A 43 -5.99 -12.45 -1.91
CA ASP A 43 -6.69 -13.53 -2.60
C ASP A 43 -7.05 -14.67 -1.64
N VAL A 44 -8.19 -15.31 -1.90
CA VAL A 44 -9.09 -15.97 -0.93
C VAL A 44 -8.55 -17.29 -0.33
N THR A 45 -7.25 -17.59 -0.47
CA THR A 45 -6.62 -18.80 0.07
C THR A 45 -5.94 -18.59 1.43
N GLU A 46 -5.75 -17.34 1.88
CA GLU A 46 -5.23 -17.05 3.22
C GLU A 46 -6.36 -16.83 4.25
N THR A 47 -6.34 -17.62 5.32
CA THR A 47 -7.39 -17.72 6.35
C THR A 47 -7.36 -16.61 7.42
N ARG A 48 -6.71 -15.47 7.14
CA ARG A 48 -6.63 -14.34 8.08
C ARG A 48 -7.30 -13.11 7.47
N PRO A 49 -8.26 -12.47 8.19
CA PRO A 49 -8.88 -11.25 7.70
C PRO A 49 -7.82 -10.14 7.63
N ILE A 50 -7.30 -9.89 6.43
CA ILE A 50 -6.70 -8.60 6.09
C ILE A 50 -7.89 -7.69 5.81
N GLU A 51 -7.89 -6.53 6.43
CA GLU A 51 -9.01 -5.60 6.45
C GLU A 51 -9.65 -5.41 5.07
N ARG A 52 -10.99 -5.55 5.01
CA ARG A 52 -11.77 -5.84 3.79
C ARG A 52 -11.82 -4.70 2.76
N ARG A 53 -11.06 -3.63 2.95
CA ARG A 53 -11.16 -2.35 2.22
C ARG A 53 -9.81 -1.72 1.89
N VAL A 54 -8.75 -2.52 1.87
CA VAL A 54 -7.44 -2.03 1.45
C VAL A 54 -7.29 -2.31 -0.03
N ASP A 55 -7.17 -1.25 -0.83
CA ASP A 55 -7.03 -1.43 -2.27
C ASP A 55 -5.68 -2.09 -2.66
N THR A 56 -4.61 -1.85 -1.91
CA THR A 56 -3.30 -2.48 -2.13
C THR A 56 -2.52 -2.60 -0.82
N LEU A 57 -2.04 -3.82 -0.52
CA LEU A 57 -1.16 -4.09 0.61
C LEU A 57 0.20 -4.52 0.10
N LEU A 58 1.25 -3.86 0.59
CA LEU A 58 2.64 -4.18 0.24
C LEU A 58 3.43 -4.55 1.48
N ARG A 59 4.31 -5.54 1.33
CA ARG A 59 5.34 -5.84 2.30
C ARG A 59 6.65 -5.23 1.83
N VAL A 60 7.22 -4.36 2.65
CA VAL A 60 8.54 -3.76 2.41
C VAL A 60 9.54 -4.40 3.36
N SER A 61 10.53 -5.08 2.81
CA SER A 61 11.54 -5.83 3.57
C SER A 61 12.93 -5.23 3.36
N ALA A 62 13.68 -5.11 4.45
CA ALA A 62 15.07 -4.71 4.48
C ALA A 62 15.99 -5.93 4.40
N PRO A 63 17.21 -5.79 3.84
CA PRO A 63 18.21 -6.87 3.84
C PRO A 63 18.57 -7.39 5.25
N ASN A 64 18.42 -6.56 6.28
CA ASN A 64 18.66 -6.93 7.68
C ASN A 64 17.50 -7.72 8.33
N GLY A 65 16.50 -8.14 7.54
CA GLY A 65 15.37 -8.94 8.00
C GLY A 65 14.22 -8.14 8.63
N ARG A 66 14.35 -6.82 8.79
CA ARG A 66 13.23 -5.97 9.23
C ARG A 66 12.23 -5.80 8.09
N ALA A 67 10.95 -5.82 8.39
CA ALA A 67 9.90 -5.54 7.41
C ALA A 67 8.77 -4.71 8.02
N PHE A 68 8.06 -3.99 7.16
CA PHE A 68 6.81 -3.32 7.51
C PHE A 68 5.76 -3.53 6.42
N LEU A 69 4.49 -3.36 6.80
CA LEU A 69 3.37 -3.37 5.86
C LEU A 69 3.00 -1.95 5.48
N LEU A 70 2.79 -1.72 4.19
CA LEU A 70 2.29 -0.47 3.64
C LEU A 70 0.90 -0.69 3.05
N PHE A 71 -0.06 0.06 3.57
CA PHE A 71 -1.42 0.13 3.04
C PHE A 71 -1.51 1.31 2.07
N VAL A 72 -1.93 1.05 0.82
CA VAL A 72 -2.10 2.06 -0.21
C VAL A 72 -3.55 2.07 -0.66
N GLU A 73 -4.13 3.26 -0.62
CA GLU A 73 -5.53 3.51 -0.91
C GLU A 73 -5.65 4.66 -1.91
N ALA A 74 -6.15 4.39 -3.12
CA ALA A 74 -6.11 5.39 -4.19
C ALA A 74 -7.39 6.23 -4.16
N GLN A 75 -7.23 7.51 -3.87
CA GLN A 75 -8.34 8.44 -3.81
C GLN A 75 -8.41 9.30 -5.06
N GLN A 76 -9.56 9.30 -5.74
CA GLN A 76 -9.80 10.15 -6.90
C GLN A 76 -10.10 11.60 -6.53
N ARG A 77 -10.58 11.81 -5.31
CA ARG A 77 -10.87 13.13 -4.74
C ARG A 77 -10.43 13.11 -3.30
N LYS A 78 -9.93 14.24 -2.82
CA LYS A 78 -9.59 14.41 -1.41
C LYS A 78 -10.85 14.26 -0.57
N ASP A 79 -10.91 13.19 0.22
CA ASP A 79 -11.93 12.99 1.22
C ASP A 79 -11.35 13.32 2.61
N ARG A 80 -11.93 14.30 3.30
CA ARG A 80 -11.45 14.74 4.61
C ARG A 80 -11.87 13.80 5.74
N GLU A 81 -12.94 13.02 5.56
CA GLU A 81 -13.42 12.07 6.57
C GLU A 81 -12.62 10.77 6.54
N LYS A 82 -11.98 10.48 5.41
CA LYS A 82 -11.18 9.26 5.21
C LYS A 82 -9.94 9.17 6.09
N ALA A 83 -9.46 10.27 6.69
CA ALA A 83 -8.40 10.19 7.68
C ALA A 83 -8.89 9.56 9.01
N VAL A 84 -10.17 9.76 9.33
CA VAL A 84 -10.79 9.31 10.59
C VAL A 84 -11.10 7.81 10.55
N SER A 85 -11.36 7.26 9.35
CA SER A 85 -11.69 5.84 9.17
C SER A 85 -10.55 4.87 9.52
N TRP A 86 -9.31 5.35 9.63
CA TRP A 86 -8.15 4.52 10.01
C TRP A 86 -7.86 4.48 11.52
N GLY A 87 -8.50 5.37 12.30
CA GLY A 87 -8.21 5.54 13.74
C GLY A 87 -9.43 5.35 14.64
N SER A 88 -10.55 4.86 14.09
CA SER A 88 -11.83 4.73 14.78
C SER A 88 -12.20 3.29 15.14
N GLU A 89 -11.22 2.42 15.35
CA GLU A 89 -11.40 1.11 16.00
C GLU A 89 -10.61 1.03 17.32
#